data_AF-A0A6A5ECT1-F1
#
_entry.id   AF-A0A6A5ECT1-F1
#
_cell.length_a   1.000
_cell.length_b   1.000
_cell.length_c   1.000
_cell.angle_alpha   90.00
_cell.angle_beta   90.00
_cell.angle_gamma   90.00
#
_symmetry.space_group_name_H-M   'P 1'
#
loop_
_entity.id
_entity.type
_entity.pdbx_description
1 polymer ?
#
loop_
_entity_poly.entity_id
_entity_poly.type
_entity_poly.pdbx_seq_one_letter_code
_entity_poly.pdbx_strand_id
1 'polypeptide(L)'
;MALRTTALLPVGFLLLLTRGALTDAGPATLPIRLSVENDISNMTPETHFGSVVEGGVLLGALRRLQETQRDFKFTLKDDPDFGLWLESVNGVAGNEHEQTYWEILSESSGEYSKLDVGVGCYKPKANEHIILRFSTWSRQ
;
A
#
# COMPACT_ATOMS: atom_id res chain seq x y z
N MET A 1 11.96 46.13 67.29
CA MET A 1 10.81 45.29 66.90
C MET A 1 11.10 44.72 65.53
N ALA A 2 11.39 43.43 65.45
CA ALA A 2 11.68 42.73 64.21
C ALA A 2 10.40 42.07 63.70
N LEU A 3 9.96 42.41 62.49
CA LEU A 3 8.92 41.65 61.80
C LEU A 3 9.60 40.78 60.75
N ARG A 4 9.76 39.49 61.07
CA ARG A 4 10.24 38.48 60.13
C ARG A 4 9.05 38.00 59.31
N THR A 5 9.03 38.37 58.04
CA THR A 5 8.05 37.83 57.09
C THR A 5 8.63 36.55 56.49
N THR A 6 8.19 35.41 56.98
CA THR A 6 8.55 34.10 56.42
C THR A 6 7.76 33.89 55.14
N ALA A 7 8.40 34.05 53.98
CA ALA A 7 7.81 33.69 52.70
C ALA A 7 7.97 32.17 52.49
N LEU A 8 6.86 31.44 52.62
CA LEU A 8 6.77 30.03 52.21
C LEU A 8 6.62 29.98 50.69
N LEU A 9 7.68 29.58 49.97
CA LEU A 9 7.58 29.16 48.57
C LEU A 9 6.77 27.85 48.51
N PRO A 10 5.67 27.77 47.74
CA PRO A 10 5.07 26.48 47.44
C PRO A 10 5.94 25.79 46.38
N VAL A 11 6.82 24.90 46.84
CA VAL A 11 7.47 23.89 45.99
C VAL A 11 6.40 22.89 45.61
N GLY A 12 5.60 23.19 44.58
CA GLY A 12 4.42 22.38 44.35
C GLY A 12 3.68 22.67 43.05
N PHE A 13 4.37 22.99 41.94
CA PHE A 13 3.76 22.84 40.61
C PHE A 13 4.80 22.87 39.48
N LEU A 14 5.85 22.05 39.57
CA LEU A 14 6.78 21.83 38.44
C LEU A 14 6.82 20.35 38.04
N LEU A 15 5.64 19.72 38.05
CA LEU A 15 5.38 18.41 37.45
C LEU A 15 4.26 18.49 36.40
N LEU A 16 4.19 19.61 35.67
CA LEU A 16 3.66 19.59 34.30
C LEU A 16 4.73 18.98 33.38
N LEU A 17 5.16 17.76 33.72
CA LEU A 17 5.71 16.84 32.73
C LEU A 17 4.58 16.69 31.72
N THR A 18 4.78 17.27 30.54
CA THR A 18 3.97 17.03 29.36
C THR A 18 3.70 15.54 29.30
N ARG A 19 2.48 15.13 29.65
CA ARG A 19 1.91 13.88 29.16
C ARG A 19 1.81 14.08 27.65
N GLY A 20 2.93 13.93 26.96
CA GLY A 20 2.92 13.46 25.60
C GLY A 20 2.22 12.11 25.69
N ALA A 21 0.92 12.11 25.48
CA ALA A 21 0.24 10.91 25.08
C ALA A 21 0.96 10.50 23.80
N LEU A 22 1.90 9.58 23.92
CA LEU A 22 2.28 8.72 22.81
C LEU A 22 0.98 8.00 22.47
N THR A 23 0.14 8.62 21.64
CA THR A 23 -0.84 7.87 20.89
C THR A 23 0.00 6.87 20.14
N ASP A 24 -0.09 5.60 20.54
CA ASP A 24 0.31 4.44 19.75
C ASP A 24 -0.63 4.37 18.54
N ALA A 25 -0.64 5.45 17.76
CA ALA A 25 -1.22 5.47 16.45
C ALA A 25 -0.23 4.65 15.63
N GLY A 26 -0.69 3.49 15.15
CA GLY A 26 0.07 2.68 14.22
C GLY A 26 0.61 3.52 13.06
N PRO A 27 1.55 2.97 12.27
CA PRO A 27 2.20 3.73 11.21
C PRO A 27 1.16 4.38 10.28
N ALA A 28 1.42 5.63 9.89
CA ALA A 28 0.54 6.37 8.99
C ALA A 28 0.31 5.57 7.70
N THR A 29 -0.90 5.66 7.14
CA THR A 29 -1.28 4.97 5.92
C THR A 29 -1.74 5.93 4.84
N LEU A 30 -1.45 5.58 3.59
CA LEU A 30 -1.85 6.28 2.39
C LEU A 30 -2.94 5.46 1.69
N PRO A 31 -4.10 6.05 1.37
CA PRO A 31 -5.15 5.36 0.62
C PRO A 31 -4.68 5.10 -0.82
N ILE A 32 -5.09 3.97 -1.38
CA ILE A 32 -4.92 3.65 -2.81
C ILE A 32 -6.21 3.08 -3.37
N ARG A 33 -6.39 3.25 -4.69
CA ARG A 33 -7.38 2.51 -5.47
C ARG A 33 -6.67 1.41 -6.24
N LEU A 34 -7.21 0.20 -6.24
CA LEU A 34 -6.70 -0.91 -7.03
C LEU A 34 -7.79 -1.39 -7.99
N SER A 35 -7.49 -1.46 -9.28
CA SER A 35 -8.36 -2.12 -10.26
C SER A 35 -7.74 -3.41 -10.76
N VAL A 36 -8.59 -4.42 -10.95
CA VAL A 36 -8.22 -5.68 -11.61
C VAL A 36 -8.93 -5.70 -12.96
N GLU A 37 -8.12 -5.68 -14.01
CA GLU A 37 -8.56 -5.68 -15.40
C GLU A 37 -8.10 -6.96 -16.09
N ASN A 38 -8.88 -7.42 -17.05
CA ASN A 38 -8.48 -8.52 -17.90
C ASN A 38 -8.74 -8.09 -19.35
N ASP A 39 -7.69 -7.86 -20.13
CA ASP A 39 -7.82 -7.40 -21.52
C ASP A 39 -8.10 -8.57 -22.48
N ILE A 40 -7.88 -9.81 -22.03
CA ILE A 40 -8.05 -11.01 -22.85
C ILE A 40 -9.51 -11.49 -22.83
N SER A 41 -10.21 -11.25 -21.73
CA SER A 41 -11.64 -11.53 -21.58
C SER A 41 -12.42 -10.24 -21.41
N ASN A 42 -13.61 -10.09 -21.97
CA ASN A 42 -14.47 -8.90 -21.75
C ASN A 42 -15.10 -8.87 -20.34
N MET A 43 -14.32 -9.14 -19.29
CA MET A 43 -14.77 -9.06 -17.90
C MET A 43 -14.86 -7.59 -17.47
N THR A 44 -15.85 -7.29 -16.62
CA THR A 44 -15.98 -5.96 -16.03
C THR A 44 -14.86 -5.75 -15.02
N PRO A 45 -14.12 -4.63 -15.07
CA PRO A 45 -13.06 -4.37 -14.10
C PRO A 45 -13.59 -4.36 -12.66
N GLU A 46 -12.87 -5.03 -11.76
CA GLU A 46 -13.14 -5.00 -10.33
C GLU A 46 -12.33 -3.88 -9.67
N THR A 47 -12.89 -3.21 -8.68
CA THR A 47 -12.21 -2.11 -7.98
C THR A 47 -12.24 -2.33 -6.47
N HIS A 48 -11.05 -2.25 -5.87
CA HIS A 48 -10.82 -2.37 -4.45
C HIS A 48 -10.22 -1.07 -3.91
N PHE A 49 -10.60 -0.72 -2.68
CA PHE A 49 -10.01 0.40 -1.95
C PHE A 49 -9.18 -0.15 -0.80
N GLY A 50 -7.94 0.29 -0.73
CA GLY A 50 -6.98 -0.21 0.25
C GLY A 50 -6.07 0.89 0.76
N SER A 51 -5.05 0.48 1.51
CA SER A 51 -4.02 1.40 1.97
C SER A 51 -2.65 0.74 2.05
N VAL A 52 -1.63 1.57 1.85
CA VAL A 52 -0.23 1.24 2.10
C VAL A 52 0.26 2.02 3.31
N VAL A 53 1.18 1.48 4.09
CA VAL A 53 1.89 2.27 5.10
C VAL A 53 2.74 3.32 4.38
N GLU A 54 2.84 4.53 4.91
CA GLU A 54 3.67 5.59 4.34
C GLU A 54 5.11 5.11 4.14
N GLY A 55 5.63 5.25 2.90
CA GLY A 55 6.93 4.73 2.49
C GLY A 55 7.02 3.21 2.28
N GLY A 56 5.94 2.48 2.55
CA GLY A 56 5.79 1.05 2.28
C GLY A 56 5.57 0.74 0.80
N VAL A 57 5.66 -0.54 0.46
CA VAL A 57 5.56 -1.02 -0.92
C VAL A 57 4.16 -1.55 -1.27
N LEU A 58 3.84 -1.58 -2.57
CA LEU A 58 2.55 -2.02 -3.11
C LEU A 58 2.15 -3.42 -2.60
N LEU A 59 3.10 -4.34 -2.46
CA LEU A 59 2.87 -5.67 -1.90
C LEU A 59 2.21 -5.62 -0.51
N GLY A 60 2.56 -4.63 0.32
CA GLY A 60 1.92 -4.45 1.62
C GLY A 60 0.43 -4.13 1.49
N ALA A 61 0.04 -3.33 0.50
CA ALA A 61 -1.36 -3.04 0.24
C ALA A 61 -2.11 -4.27 -0.30
N LEU A 62 -1.50 -5.02 -1.24
CA LEU A 62 -2.11 -6.24 -1.78
C LEU A 62 -2.37 -7.29 -0.70
N ARG A 63 -1.41 -7.50 0.22
CA ARG A 63 -1.58 -8.42 1.36
C ARG A 63 -2.76 -8.02 2.25
N ARG A 64 -2.87 -6.74 2.61
CA ARG A 64 -4.00 -6.23 3.41
C ARG A 64 -5.33 -6.39 2.69
N LEU A 65 -5.38 -6.13 1.38
CA LEU A 65 -6.57 -6.36 0.57
C LEU A 65 -6.96 -7.85 0.60
N GLN A 66 -6.00 -8.76 0.42
CA GLN A 66 -6.28 -10.19 0.43
C GLN A 66 -6.75 -10.71 1.80
N GLU A 67 -6.24 -10.12 2.89
CA GLU A 67 -6.65 -10.43 4.27
C GLU A 67 -8.07 -9.94 4.59
N THR A 68 -8.46 -8.79 4.04
CA THR A 68 -9.70 -8.09 4.42
C THR A 68 -10.84 -8.26 3.42
N GLN A 69 -10.53 -8.54 2.16
CA GLN A 69 -11.49 -8.64 1.06
C GLN A 69 -11.47 -10.06 0.51
N ARG A 70 -12.61 -10.75 0.59
CA ARG A 70 -12.71 -12.18 0.26
C ARG A 70 -12.57 -12.45 -1.24
N ASP A 71 -13.02 -11.49 -2.03
CA ASP A 71 -13.00 -11.44 -3.49
C ASP A 71 -11.64 -11.04 -4.07
N PHE A 72 -10.75 -10.44 -3.26
CA PHE A 72 -9.37 -10.18 -3.69
C PHE A 72 -8.43 -11.32 -3.26
N LYS A 73 -7.83 -11.99 -4.25
CA LYS A 73 -6.81 -13.03 -4.06
C LYS A 73 -5.67 -12.82 -5.05
N PHE A 74 -4.45 -13.06 -4.63
CA PHE A 74 -3.28 -13.05 -5.51
C PHE A 74 -2.23 -14.05 -5.03
N THR A 75 -1.42 -14.53 -5.98
CA THR A 75 -0.24 -15.34 -5.68
C THR A 75 1.02 -14.67 -6.20
N LEU A 76 2.15 -15.00 -5.57
CA LEU A 76 3.46 -14.55 -5.98
C LEU A 76 4.33 -15.75 -6.29
N LYS A 77 5.21 -15.57 -7.27
CA LYS A 77 6.31 -16.48 -7.55
C LYS A 77 7.61 -15.77 -7.18
N ASP A 78 8.50 -16.48 -6.48
CA ASP A 78 9.85 -15.97 -6.22
C ASP A 78 10.72 -16.23 -7.44
N ASP A 79 11.38 -15.20 -7.94
CA ASP A 79 12.31 -15.25 -9.05
C ASP A 79 13.71 -14.87 -8.55
N PRO A 80 14.75 -15.68 -8.83
CA PRO A 80 16.09 -15.45 -8.30
C PRO A 80 16.75 -14.16 -8.81
N ASP A 81 16.33 -13.66 -9.98
CA ASP A 81 16.93 -12.50 -10.63
C ASP A 81 16.10 -11.22 -10.40
N PHE A 82 14.78 -11.36 -10.27
CA PHE A 82 13.85 -10.22 -10.20
C PHE A 82 13.05 -10.10 -8.88
N GLY A 83 13.12 -11.12 -8.01
CA GLY A 83 12.40 -11.18 -6.75
C GLY A 83 10.93 -11.58 -6.93
N LEU A 84 10.04 -10.95 -6.15
CA LEU A 84 8.63 -11.34 -6.10
C LEU A 84 7.85 -10.88 -7.34
N TRP A 85 7.48 -11.85 -8.17
CA TRP A 85 6.66 -11.70 -9.36
C TRP A 85 5.18 -11.93 -9.05
N LEU A 86 4.28 -11.12 -9.64
CA LEU A 86 2.83 -11.31 -9.53
C LEU A 86 2.35 -12.43 -10.46
N GLU A 87 2.09 -13.59 -9.89
CA GLU A 87 1.78 -14.81 -10.65
C GLU A 87 0.29 -14.89 -11.03
N SER A 88 -0.61 -14.66 -10.08
CA SER A 88 -2.05 -14.71 -10.32
C SER A 88 -2.81 -13.64 -9.54
N VAL A 89 -3.96 -13.23 -10.07
CA VAL A 89 -4.96 -12.40 -9.37
C VAL A 89 -6.34 -13.01 -9.64
N ASN A 90 -7.15 -13.13 -8.58
CA ASN A 90 -8.50 -13.68 -8.58
C ASN A 90 -8.63 -15.02 -9.35
N GLY A 91 -7.61 -15.87 -9.24
CA GLY A 91 -7.58 -17.21 -9.84
C GLY A 91 -7.10 -17.26 -11.29
N VAL A 92 -6.76 -16.13 -11.90
CA VAL A 92 -6.20 -16.06 -13.26
C VAL A 92 -4.69 -15.90 -13.18
N ALA A 93 -3.95 -16.90 -13.66
CA ALA A 93 -2.49 -16.94 -13.63
C ALA A 93 -1.88 -16.55 -14.99
N GLY A 94 -0.72 -15.91 -14.96
CA GLY A 94 0.12 -15.75 -16.14
C GLY A 94 0.65 -17.10 -16.63
N ASN A 95 0.90 -17.21 -17.92
CA ASN A 95 1.34 -18.43 -18.57
C ASN A 95 2.35 -18.12 -19.69
N GLU A 96 3.57 -18.65 -19.55
CA GLU A 96 4.65 -18.46 -20.52
C GLU A 96 4.35 -19.02 -21.90
N HIS A 97 3.68 -20.17 -21.98
CA HIS A 97 3.31 -20.78 -23.25
C HIS A 97 2.22 -19.99 -23.98
N GLU A 98 1.27 -19.44 -23.22
CA GLU A 98 0.17 -18.62 -23.74
C GLU A 98 0.54 -17.13 -23.87
N GLN A 99 1.76 -16.77 -23.46
CA GLN A 99 2.29 -15.41 -23.46
C GLN A 99 1.45 -14.42 -22.65
N THR A 100 0.86 -14.87 -21.53
CA THR A 100 -0.01 -14.05 -20.67
C THR A 100 0.68 -13.66 -19.37
N TYR A 101 0.44 -12.44 -18.91
CA TYR A 101 1.02 -11.91 -17.67
C TYR A 101 0.12 -10.87 -17.00
N TRP A 102 0.47 -10.52 -15.75
CA TRP A 102 -0.08 -9.38 -15.05
C TRP A 102 0.83 -8.16 -15.22
N GLU A 103 0.35 -7.18 -15.99
CA GLU A 103 0.95 -5.86 -16.09
C GLU A 103 0.51 -4.99 -14.90
N ILE A 104 1.43 -4.18 -14.39
CA ILE A 104 1.16 -3.23 -13.30
C ILE A 104 1.24 -1.82 -13.86
N LEU A 105 0.13 -1.10 -13.78
CA LEU A 105 0.03 0.29 -14.21
C LEU A 105 -0.24 1.20 -13.03
N SER A 106 0.22 2.44 -13.16
CA SER A 106 -0.10 3.56 -12.28
C SER A 106 -0.83 4.64 -13.05
N GLU A 107 -1.88 5.17 -12.43
CA GLU A 107 -2.62 6.35 -12.83
C GLU A 107 -2.66 7.33 -11.65
N SER A 108 -2.14 8.54 -11.86
CA SER A 108 -2.10 9.59 -10.82
C SER A 108 -2.50 10.98 -11.32
N SER A 109 -2.76 11.12 -12.62
CA SER A 109 -3.10 12.41 -13.26
C SER A 109 -3.89 12.25 -14.57
N GLY A 110 -4.63 11.16 -14.74
CA GLY A 110 -5.32 10.79 -15.98
C GLY A 110 -4.45 10.07 -17.01
N GLU A 111 -3.14 9.99 -16.79
CA GLU A 111 -2.21 9.24 -17.64
C GLU A 111 -1.85 7.91 -16.99
N TYR A 112 -1.94 6.84 -17.78
CA TYR A 112 -1.52 5.50 -17.40
C TYR A 112 -0.05 5.30 -17.74
N SER A 113 0.73 4.84 -16.78
CA SER A 113 2.14 4.50 -16.96
C SER A 113 2.39 3.07 -16.50
N LYS A 114 3.14 2.31 -17.31
CA LYS A 114 3.62 0.98 -16.90
C LYS A 114 4.72 1.15 -15.86
N LEU A 115 4.63 0.40 -14.77
CA LEU A 115 5.68 0.37 -13.77
C LEU A 115 6.89 -0.42 -14.27
N ASP A 116 8.08 0.08 -13.98
CA ASP A 116 9.37 -0.54 -14.28
C ASP A 116 9.88 -1.44 -13.15
N VAL A 117 9.14 -1.53 -12.05
CA VAL A 117 9.45 -2.35 -10.87
C VAL A 117 8.24 -3.15 -10.40
N GLY A 118 8.49 -4.30 -9.76
CA GLY A 118 7.45 -5.18 -9.24
C GLY A 118 6.77 -4.67 -7.96
N VAL A 119 5.73 -5.39 -7.53
CA VAL A 119 4.93 -5.09 -6.33
C VAL A 119 5.77 -5.03 -5.04
N GLY A 120 6.90 -5.75 -5.00
CA GLY A 120 7.83 -5.76 -3.87
C GLY A 120 8.67 -4.49 -3.73
N CYS A 121 8.78 -3.67 -4.78
CA CYS A 121 9.66 -2.50 -4.82
C CYS A 121 8.88 -1.19 -4.98
N TYR A 122 7.76 -1.22 -5.70
CA TYR A 122 6.99 -0.01 -5.97
C TYR A 122 6.42 0.60 -4.71
N LYS A 123 6.54 1.92 -4.54
CA LYS A 123 6.01 2.69 -3.41
C LYS A 123 4.88 3.60 -3.87
N PRO A 124 3.61 3.23 -3.62
CA PRO A 124 2.48 4.05 -4.03
C PRO A 124 2.44 5.41 -3.33
N LYS A 125 1.87 6.39 -4.01
CA LYS A 125 1.53 7.73 -3.51
C LYS A 125 0.09 7.75 -2.99
N ALA A 126 -0.24 8.80 -2.24
CA ALA A 126 -1.59 8.98 -1.73
C ALA A 126 -2.61 9.13 -2.86
N ASN A 127 -3.72 8.38 -2.76
CA ASN A 127 -4.82 8.33 -3.71
C ASN A 127 -4.45 7.84 -5.11
N GLU A 128 -3.28 7.21 -5.26
CA GLU A 128 -2.87 6.65 -6.53
C GLU A 128 -3.80 5.51 -6.95
N HIS A 129 -4.10 5.45 -8.24
CA HIS A 129 -4.82 4.35 -8.86
C HIS A 129 -3.81 3.37 -9.45
N ILE A 130 -3.76 2.17 -8.87
CA ILE A 130 -2.98 1.05 -9.35
C ILE A 130 -3.89 0.13 -10.15
N ILE A 131 -3.42 -0.35 -11.29
CA ILE A 131 -4.16 -1.29 -12.13
C ILE A 131 -3.32 -2.55 -12.30
N LEU A 132 -3.90 -3.70 -11.97
CA LEU A 132 -3.38 -5.02 -12.30
C LEU A 132 -4.13 -5.48 -13.54
N ARG A 133 -3.45 -5.51 -14.68
CA ARG A 133 -4.07 -5.81 -15.97
C ARG A 133 -3.54 -7.13 -16.52
N PHE A 134 -4.43 -8.10 -16.71
CA PHE A 134 -4.08 -9.35 -17.37
C PHE A 134 -3.99 -9.12 -18.88
N SER A 135 -2.81 -9.34 -19.46
CA SER A 135 -2.51 -9.00 -20.85
C SER A 135 -1.57 -10.02 -21.49
N THR A 136 -1.26 -9.83 -22.78
CA THR A 136 -0.28 -10.64 -23.51
C THR A 136 0.97 -9.82 -23.85
N TRP A 137 2.14 -10.45 -23.94
CA TRP A 137 3.39 -9.79 -24.38
C TRP A 137 3.70 -10.01 -25.87
N SER A 138 2.71 -10.40 -26.67
CA SER A 138 2.88 -10.56 -28.11
C SER A 138 3.34 -9.21 -28.73
N ARG A 139 4.37 -9.28 -29.60
CA ARG A 139 4.95 -8.10 -30.27
C ARG A 139 3.86 -7.39 -31.08
N GLN A 140 3.58 -6.14 -30.75
CA GLN A 140 2.94 -5.19 -31.67
C GLN A 140 3.74 -5.09 -32.98
#